data_AF-A0A2H6LJ03-F1
#
_entry.id   AF-A0A2H6LJ03-F1
#
_cell.length_a   1.000
_cell.length_b   1.000
_cell.length_c   1.000
_cell.angle_alpha   90.00
_cell.angle_beta   90.00
_cell.angle_gamma   90.00
#
_symmetry.space_group_name_H-M   'P 1'
#
loop_
_entity.id
_entity.type
_entity.pdbx_description
1 polymer ?
#
loop_
_entity_poly.entity_id
_entity_poly.type
_entity_poly.pdbx_seq_one_letter_code
_entity_poly.pdbx_strand_id
1 'polypeptide(L)'
;MQLFQPILRADFAVLETYIYTPEPPLACPISVFGGLQDSEVSCDELQAWQEQTTTNFNLDMFPGDHFFLHSAQSMLIASLAKYLSAQINQNLTFKL
;
A
#
# COMPACT_ATOMS: atom_id res chain seq x y z
N MET A 1 27.16 9.99 7.63
CA MET A 1 26.41 9.74 6.37
C MET A 1 27.13 8.80 5.41
N GLN A 2 28.47 8.86 5.26
CA GLN A 2 29.21 7.96 4.35
C GLN A 2 28.99 6.45 4.60
N LEU A 3 28.72 6.00 5.83
CA LEU A 3 28.46 4.59 6.12
C LEU A 3 27.09 4.09 5.61
N PHE A 4 26.08 4.95 5.60
CA PHE A 4 24.70 4.59 5.20
C PHE A 4 24.47 4.76 3.70
N GLN A 5 25.27 5.59 3.03
CA GLN A 5 25.10 5.89 1.61
C GLN A 5 25.19 4.64 0.72
N PRO A 6 26.13 3.69 0.91
CA PRO A 6 26.14 2.46 0.10
C PRO A 6 24.88 1.62 0.28
N ILE A 7 24.33 1.57 1.50
CA ILE A 7 23.14 0.79 1.84
C ILE A 7 21.92 1.41 1.15
N LEU A 8 21.70 2.72 1.35
CA LEU A 8 20.58 3.42 0.70
C LEU A 8 20.66 3.31 -0.82
N ARG A 9 21.86 3.47 -1.41
CA ARG A 9 22.03 3.32 -2.87
C ARG A 9 21.70 1.92 -3.37
N ALA A 10 22.00 0.88 -2.58
CA ALA A 10 21.66 -0.49 -2.95
C ALA A 10 20.14 -0.69 -2.96
N ASP A 11 19.43 -0.16 -1.95
CA ASP A 11 17.97 -0.24 -1.88
C ASP A 11 17.30 0.50 -3.05
N PHE A 12 17.74 1.73 -3.35
CA PHE A 12 17.22 2.49 -4.49
C PHE A 12 17.56 1.82 -5.83
N ALA A 13 18.73 1.19 -5.97
CA ALA A 13 19.07 0.49 -7.21
C ALA A 13 18.08 -0.65 -7.53
N VAL A 14 17.59 -1.38 -6.52
CA VAL A 14 16.57 -2.42 -6.72
C VAL A 14 15.25 -1.80 -7.18
N LEU A 15 14.83 -0.70 -6.55
CA LEU A 15 13.59 0.01 -6.89
C LEU A 15 13.64 0.64 -8.29
N GLU A 16 14.72 1.34 -8.63
CA GLU A 16 14.88 2.05 -9.90
C GLU A 16 15.09 1.13 -11.11
N THR A 17 15.62 -0.09 -10.88
CA THR A 17 15.87 -1.05 -11.96
C THR A 17 14.80 -2.14 -12.08
N TYR A 18 13.75 -2.07 -11.24
CA TYR A 18 12.63 -2.99 -11.33
C TYR A 18 11.86 -2.79 -12.64
N ILE A 19 11.70 -3.87 -13.40
CA ILE A 19 10.87 -3.90 -14.61
C ILE A 19 9.68 -4.82 -14.31
N TYR A 20 8.49 -4.22 -14.21
CA TYR A 20 7.27 -4.97 -14.00
C TYR A 20 7.03 -5.97 -15.13
N THR A 21 6.80 -7.22 -14.75
CA THR A 21 6.37 -8.28 -15.68
C THR A 21 4.92 -8.61 -15.35
N PRO A 22 3.97 -8.44 -16.29
CA PRO A 22 2.56 -8.70 -16.03
C PRO A 22 2.31 -10.15 -15.60
N GLU A 23 1.55 -10.31 -14.52
CA GLU A 23 1.09 -11.60 -13.99
C GLU A 23 -0.43 -11.55 -13.75
N PRO A 24 -1.11 -12.71 -13.64
CA PRO A 24 -2.52 -12.74 -13.27
C PRO A 24 -2.77 -11.98 -11.96
N PRO A 25 -3.86 -11.19 -11.85
CA PRO A 25 -4.17 -10.45 -10.63
C PRO A 25 -4.38 -11.39 -9.43
N LEU A 26 -4.06 -10.90 -8.23
CA LEU A 26 -4.14 -11.68 -7.00
C LEU A 26 -5.58 -12.06 -6.66
N ALA A 27 -5.76 -13.23 -6.04
CA ALA A 27 -7.05 -13.69 -5.52
C ALA A 27 -7.32 -13.23 -4.07
N CYS A 28 -6.62 -12.18 -3.62
CA CYS A 28 -6.76 -11.63 -2.27
C CYS A 28 -7.04 -10.13 -2.32
N PRO A 29 -7.74 -9.58 -1.31
CA PRO A 29 -8.01 -8.15 -1.22
C PRO A 29 -6.73 -7.33 -1.16
N ILE A 30 -6.75 -6.16 -1.80
CA ILE A 30 -5.67 -5.16 -1.70
C ILE A 30 -6.24 -3.90 -1.05
N SER A 31 -5.56 -3.40 -0.03
CA SER A 31 -5.87 -2.11 0.59
C SER A 31 -4.64 -1.22 0.47
N VAL A 32 -4.83 -0.08 -0.18
CA VAL A 32 -3.78 0.90 -0.49
C VAL A 32 -3.98 2.14 0.38
N PHE A 33 -2.87 2.69 0.87
CA PHE A 33 -2.86 3.86 1.73
C PHE A 33 -1.89 4.90 1.16
N GLY A 34 -2.31 6.15 1.00
CA GLY A 34 -1.50 7.21 0.42
C GLY A 34 -1.55 8.53 1.19
N GLY A 35 -0.51 9.35 1.03
CA GLY A 35 -0.46 10.72 1.56
C GLY A 35 -1.09 11.73 0.60
N LEU A 36 -1.94 12.62 1.09
CA LEU A 36 -2.57 13.68 0.30
C LEU A 36 -1.58 14.76 -0.17
N GLN A 37 -0.39 14.83 0.42
CA GLN A 37 0.69 15.74 0.06
C GLN A 37 1.93 14.99 -0.44
N ASP A 38 1.80 13.71 -0.79
CA ASP A 38 2.91 12.94 -1.35
C ASP A 38 3.26 13.48 -2.75
N SER A 39 4.51 13.92 -2.93
CA SER A 39 5.04 14.39 -4.22
C SER A 39 5.63 13.27 -5.07
N GLU A 40 5.91 12.11 -4.46
CA GLU A 40 6.58 10.98 -5.10
C GLU A 40 5.58 9.99 -5.70
N VAL A 41 4.36 9.93 -5.17
CA VAL A 41 3.30 9.00 -5.61
C VAL A 41 1.97 9.71 -5.74
N SER A 42 1.38 9.64 -6.93
CA SER A 42 0.08 10.23 -7.25
C SER A 42 -1.10 9.33 -6.86
N CYS A 43 -2.28 9.93 -6.70
CA CYS A 43 -3.52 9.19 -6.47
C CYS A 43 -3.86 8.21 -7.61
N ASP A 44 -3.53 8.55 -8.86
CA ASP A 44 -3.78 7.69 -10.02
C ASP A 44 -2.88 6.45 -10.01
N GLU A 45 -1.61 6.59 -9.61
CA GLU A 45 -0.69 5.45 -9.43
C GLU A 45 -1.16 4.53 -8.30
N LEU A 46 -1.70 5.09 -7.21
CA LEU A 46 -2.31 4.30 -6.14
C LEU A 46 -3.59 3.60 -6.60
N GLN A 47 -4.42 4.26 -7.41
CA GLN A 47 -5.65 3.69 -7.96
C GLN A 47 -5.37 2.51 -8.92
N ALA A 48 -4.27 2.55 -9.67
CA ALA A 48 -3.88 1.49 -10.62
C ALA A 48 -3.69 0.11 -9.95
N TRP A 49 -3.45 0.06 -8.63
CA TRP A 49 -3.42 -1.19 -7.87
C TRP A 49 -4.73 -1.98 -7.90
N GLN A 50 -5.85 -1.34 -8.25
CA GLN A 50 -7.12 -2.04 -8.48
C GLN A 50 -6.99 -3.14 -9.54
N GLU A 51 -6.11 -2.95 -10.54
CA GLU A 51 -5.87 -3.92 -11.61
C GLU A 51 -5.09 -5.16 -11.13
N GLN A 52 -4.48 -5.10 -9.94
CA GLN A 52 -3.63 -6.16 -9.39
C GLN A 52 -4.39 -7.15 -8.49
N THR A 53 -5.72 -7.01 -8.35
CA THR A 53 -6.57 -7.98 -7.64
C THR A 53 -7.84 -8.31 -8.41
N THR A 54 -8.31 -9.54 -8.26
CA THR A 54 -9.64 -9.99 -8.73
C THR A 54 -10.73 -9.81 -7.67
N THR A 55 -10.37 -9.33 -6.48
CA THR A 55 -11.28 -9.23 -5.33
C THR A 55 -11.41 -7.78 -4.85
N ASN A 56 -11.67 -7.56 -3.56
CA ASN A 56 -11.87 -6.21 -3.02
C ASN A 56 -10.61 -5.34 -3.14
N PHE A 57 -10.79 -4.14 -3.67
CA PHE A 57 -9.82 -3.06 -3.66
C PHE A 57 -10.31 -1.94 -2.74
N ASN A 58 -9.46 -1.44 -1.86
CA ASN A 58 -9.71 -0.23 -1.05
C ASN A 58 -8.55 0.74 -1.23
N LEU A 59 -8.85 2.04 -1.28
CA LEU A 59 -7.87 3.11 -1.30
C LEU A 59 -8.28 4.18 -0.28
N ASP A 60 -7.41 4.43 0.70
CA ASP A 60 -7.60 5.48 1.71
C ASP A 60 -6.46 6.51 1.61
N MET A 61 -6.82 7.78 1.57
CA MET A 61 -5.86 8.89 1.55
C MET A 61 -5.81 9.60 2.91
N PHE A 62 -4.61 9.92 3.39
CA PHE A 62 -4.35 10.50 4.70
C PHE A 62 -3.68 11.87 4.60
N PRO A 63 -3.91 12.78 5.56
CA PRO A 63 -3.09 13.98 5.69
C PRO A 63 -1.62 13.62 5.94
N GLY A 64 -0.72 14.20 5.16
CA GLY A 64 0.71 13.92 5.21
C GLY A 64 1.33 13.78 3.82
N ASP A 65 2.65 13.87 3.78
CA ASP A 65 3.48 13.61 2.61
C ASP A 65 3.76 12.10 2.46
N HIS A 66 4.84 11.74 1.77
CA HIS A 66 5.30 10.36 1.63
C HIS A 66 5.45 9.62 2.97
N PHE A 67 5.73 10.34 4.05
CA PHE A 67 5.90 9.81 5.40
C PHE A 67 4.64 9.97 6.25
N PHE A 68 3.44 10.04 5.63
CA PHE A 68 2.15 10.14 6.33
C PHE A 68 1.94 9.03 7.37
N LEU A 69 2.62 7.89 7.23
CA LEU A 69 2.62 6.80 8.21
C LEU A 69 3.05 7.24 9.61
N HIS A 70 3.83 8.32 9.72
CA HIS A 70 4.21 8.93 10.99
C HIS A 70 3.22 10.02 11.44
N SER A 71 2.79 10.91 10.53
CA SER A 71 1.90 12.03 10.88
C SER A 71 0.45 11.59 11.13
N ALA A 72 -0.02 10.56 10.45
CA ALA A 72 -1.38 10.04 10.49
C ALA A 72 -1.47 8.62 11.08
N GLN A 73 -0.46 8.20 11.86
CA GLN A 73 -0.32 6.84 12.38
C GLN A 73 -1.62 6.27 12.99
N SER A 74 -2.31 7.04 13.85
CA SER A 74 -3.55 6.59 14.49
C SER A 74 -4.68 6.36 13.50
N MET A 75 -4.80 7.21 12.48
CA MET A 75 -5.81 7.06 11.41
C MET A 75 -5.49 5.85 10.54
N LEU A 76 -4.21 5.66 10.19
CA LEU A 76 -3.74 4.52 9.42
C LEU A 76 -4.03 3.20 10.14
N ILE A 77 -3.67 3.09 11.43
CA ILE A 77 -3.92 1.89 12.22
C ILE A 77 -5.42 1.59 12.34
N ALA A 78 -6.26 2.62 12.52
CA ALA A 78 -7.71 2.44 12.57
C ALA A 78 -8.27 1.91 11.25
N SER A 79 -7.79 2.43 10.11
CA SER A 79 -8.20 1.94 8.79
C SER A 79 -7.72 0.50 8.54
N LEU A 80 -6.46 0.19 8.86
CA LEU A 80 -5.91 -1.16 8.78
C LEU A 80 -6.75 -2.15 9.60
N ALA A 81 -7.07 -1.81 10.85
CA ALA A 81 -7.89 -2.64 11.73
C ALA A 81 -9.31 -2.86 11.18
N LYS A 82 -9.93 -1.83 10.58
CA LYS A 82 -11.23 -1.91 9.91
C LYS A 82 -11.19 -2.94 8.78
N TYR A 83 -10.20 -2.85 7.88
CA TYR A 83 -10.12 -3.76 6.73
C TYR A 83 -9.78 -5.20 7.14
N LEU A 84 -8.88 -5.39 8.09
CA LEU A 84 -8.57 -6.73 8.61
C LEU A 84 -9.79 -7.38 9.29
N SER A 85 -10.54 -6.62 10.09
CA SER A 85 -11.73 -7.13 10.76
C SER A 85 -12.82 -7.54 9.77
N ALA A 86 -13.02 -6.75 8.70
CA ALA A 86 -13.95 -7.09 7.63
C ALA A 86 -13.58 -8.43 6.96
N GLN A 87 -12.30 -8.66 6.70
CA GLN A 87 -11.81 -9.90 6.08
C GLN A 87 -11.93 -11.13 7.00
N ILE A 88 -11.66 -10.96 8.29
CA ILE A 88 -11.86 -12.04 9.28
C ILE A 88 -13.34 -12.45 9.32
N ASN A 89 -14.25 -11.47 9.36
CA ASN A 89 -15.69 -11.73 9.43
C ASN A 89 -16.26 -12.37 8.15
N GLN A 90 -15.78 -11.97 6.97
CA GLN A 90 -16.15 -12.64 5.72
C GLN A 90 -15.71 -14.11 5.72
N ASN A 91 -14.48 -14.40 6.14
CA ASN A 91 -13.97 -15.78 6.22
C ASN A 91 -14.73 -16.66 7.23
N LEU A 92 -15.28 -16.08 8.30
CA LEU A 92 -16.15 -16.79 9.24
C LEU A 92 -17.54 -17.08 8.64
N THR A 93 -18.05 -16.19 7.79
CA THR A 93 -19.36 -16.34 7.14
C THR A 93 -19.36 -17.44 6.09
N PHE A 94 -18.23 -17.68 5.40
CA PHE A 94 -18.11 -18.77 4.41
C PHE A 94 -17.82 -20.15 5.02
N LYS A 95 -17.64 -20.26 6.34
CA LYS A 95 -17.33 -21.52 7.05
C LYS A 95 -18.50 -22.11 7.85
N LEU A 96 -19.66 -21.45 7.84
CA LEU A 96 -20.92 -21.92 8.45
C LEU A 96 -21.92 -22.31 7.36
#